data_AF-A0A2V8L449-F1
#
_entry.id   AF-A0A2V8L449-F1
#
_cell.length_a   1.000
_cell.length_b   1.000
_cell.length_c   1.000
_cell.angle_alpha   90.00
_cell.angle_beta   90.00
_cell.angle_gamma   90.00
#
_symmetry.space_group_name_H-M   'P 1'
#
loop_
_entity.id
_entity.type
_entity.pdbx_description
1 polymer ?
#
loop_
_entity_poly.entity_id
_entity_poly.type
_entity_poly.pdbx_seq_one_letter_code
_entity_poly.pdbx_strand_id
1 'polypeptide(L)'
;MSAQQQPWSGLEIETSFFPLSFFLYLCTPTIVIDGVANRRPWGKHNFQLEPGMHNVKIFFHYLFMSTCGFNQMNIVVQPNCVHRIKYEMGIFMFSPGTIREVPPPYRFQ
;
A
#
# COMPACT_ATOMS: atom_id res chain seq x y z
N MET A 1 -20.12 4.78 10.24
CA MET A 1 -19.18 5.02 11.35
C MET A 1 -18.47 3.70 11.63
N SER A 2 -17.16 3.52 11.46
CA SER A 2 -16.08 4.44 11.08
C SER A 2 -14.89 3.55 10.68
N ALA A 3 -13.94 4.07 9.90
CA ALA A 3 -12.56 3.60 10.02
C ALA A 3 -12.25 3.45 11.52
N GLN A 4 -11.60 2.36 11.96
CA GLN A 4 -11.32 2.17 13.38
C GLN A 4 -10.70 3.47 13.91
N GLN A 5 -11.42 4.15 14.81
CA GLN A 5 -10.98 5.41 15.40
C GLN A 5 -9.79 5.05 16.29
N GLN A 6 -8.62 5.09 15.70
CA GLN A 6 -7.36 4.93 16.40
C GLN A 6 -7.00 6.29 16.99
N PRO A 7 -6.30 6.34 18.14
CA PRO A 7 -5.85 7.60 18.72
C PRO A 7 -4.78 8.32 17.85
N TRP A 8 -4.44 7.72 16.69
CA TRP A 8 -3.51 8.25 15.72
C TRP A 8 -4.13 8.21 14.32
N SER A 9 -3.72 9.16 13.47
CA SER A 9 -4.11 9.21 12.06
C SER A 9 -3.04 8.53 11.23
N GLY A 10 -3.43 7.83 10.17
CA GLY A 10 -2.44 7.21 9.31
C GLY A 10 -2.99 6.30 8.23
N LEU A 11 -2.09 5.49 7.71
CA LEU A 11 -2.31 4.63 6.57
C LEU A 11 -1.73 3.24 6.82
N GLU A 12 -2.59 2.23 6.75
CA GLU A 12 -2.21 0.83 6.70
C GLU A 12 -2.13 0.40 5.23
N ILE A 13 -0.97 -0.08 4.82
CA ILE A 13 -0.69 -0.55 3.46
C ILE A 13 -0.47 -2.05 3.53
N GLU A 14 -1.37 -2.82 2.92
CA GLU A 14 -1.20 -4.24 2.70
C GLU A 14 -0.60 -4.48 1.31
N THR A 15 0.62 -5.00 1.27
CA THR A 15 1.30 -5.40 0.03
C THR A 15 1.23 -6.92 -0.10
N SER A 16 0.55 -7.38 -1.15
CA SER A 16 0.32 -8.79 -1.43
C SER A 16 0.66 -9.09 -2.89
N PHE A 17 0.95 -10.34 -3.18
CA PHE A 17 1.25 -10.79 -4.53
C PHE A 17 0.70 -12.19 -4.77
N PHE A 18 0.57 -12.57 -6.04
CA PHE A 18 0.07 -13.87 -6.42
C PHE A 18 1.00 -15.00 -5.92
N PRO A 19 0.51 -16.02 -5.19
CA PRO A 19 1.37 -17.02 -4.52
C PRO A 19 2.34 -17.79 -5.42
N LEU A 20 1.99 -18.01 -6.69
CA LEU A 20 2.86 -18.67 -7.67
C LEU A 20 4.07 -17.81 -8.07
N SER A 21 4.06 -16.51 -7.78
CA SER A 21 5.16 -15.57 -8.06
C SER A 21 6.21 -15.59 -6.95
N PHE A 22 6.77 -16.76 -6.64
CA PHE A 22 7.71 -16.94 -5.51
C PHE A 22 8.98 -16.09 -5.61
N PHE A 23 9.40 -15.70 -6.81
CA PHE A 23 10.53 -14.79 -7.03
C PHE A 23 10.30 -13.40 -6.42
N LEU A 24 9.04 -12.98 -6.20
CA LEU A 24 8.73 -11.73 -5.51
C LEU A 24 9.12 -11.78 -4.03
N TYR A 25 9.27 -12.95 -3.40
CA TYR A 25 9.79 -13.04 -2.03
C TYR A 25 11.21 -12.49 -1.91
N LEU A 26 12.02 -12.54 -2.98
CA LEU A 26 13.36 -11.96 -3.02
C LEU A 26 13.34 -10.46 -3.34
N CYS A 27 12.19 -9.92 -3.76
CA CYS A 27 12.00 -8.52 -4.07
C CYS A 27 11.43 -7.79 -2.87
N THR A 28 11.89 -6.57 -2.61
CA THR A 28 11.34 -5.74 -1.53
C THR A 28 10.63 -4.54 -2.13
N PRO A 29 9.31 -4.39 -1.93
CA PRO A 29 8.61 -3.21 -2.41
C PRO A 29 9.10 -1.93 -1.72
N THR A 30 9.05 -0.86 -2.49
CA THR A 30 9.35 0.51 -2.06
C THR A 30 8.03 1.27 -2.07
N ILE A 31 7.66 1.75 -0.90
CA ILE A 31 6.46 2.52 -0.66
C ILE A 31 6.90 3.97 -0.46
N VAL A 32 6.60 4.84 -1.41
CA VAL A 32 6.89 6.27 -1.30
C VAL A 32 5.63 6.98 -0.83
N ILE A 33 5.71 7.66 0.31
CA ILE A 33 4.62 8.47 0.86
C ILE A 33 5.12 9.91 0.91
N ASP A 34 4.46 10.83 0.21
CA ASP A 34 4.83 12.25 0.12
C ASP A 34 6.30 12.51 -0.24
N GLY A 35 6.85 11.64 -1.09
CA GLY A 35 8.26 11.70 -1.52
C GLY A 35 9.23 10.97 -0.59
N VAL A 36 8.80 10.46 0.56
CA VAL A 36 9.63 9.66 1.47
C VAL A 36 9.57 8.19 1.11
N ALA A 37 10.70 7.65 0.62
CA ALA A 37 10.81 6.25 0.24
C ALA A 37 10.99 5.32 1.46
N ASN A 38 10.05 4.41 1.65
CA ASN A 38 10.03 3.40 2.70
C ASN A 38 10.11 2.01 2.07
N ARG A 39 11.27 1.37 2.19
CA ARG A 39 11.45 -0.01 1.73
C ARG A 39 10.92 -0.98 2.78
N ARG A 40 9.88 -1.75 2.45
CA ARG A 40 9.20 -2.66 3.37
C ARG A 40 9.01 -4.03 2.72
N PRO A 41 9.12 -5.15 3.48
CA PRO A 41 8.84 -6.48 2.94
C PRO A 41 7.37 -6.61 2.56
N TRP A 42 7.00 -7.66 1.83
CA TRP A 42 5.60 -7.95 1.57
C TRP A 42 4.82 -8.21 2.87
N GLY A 43 3.57 -7.77 2.92
CA GLY A 43 2.71 -7.85 4.09
C GLY A 43 2.10 -6.51 4.47
N LYS A 44 1.67 -6.40 5.73
CA LYS A 44 0.96 -5.24 6.28
C LYS A 44 1.93 -4.28 6.97
N HIS A 45 1.85 -3.00 6.61
CA HIS A 45 2.67 -1.94 7.19
C HIS A 45 1.80 -0.77 7.60
N ASN A 46 2.01 -0.28 8.82
CA ASN A 46 1.33 0.90 9.34
C ASN A 46 2.25 2.11 9.26
N PHE A 47 1.75 3.19 8.70
CA PHE A 47 2.42 4.47 8.61
C PHE A 47 1.57 5.50 9.35
N GLN A 48 2.15 6.11 10.37
CA GLN A 48 1.53 7.24 11.04
C GLN A 48 1.73 8.48 10.16
N LEU A 49 0.64 9.12 9.77
CA LEU A 49 0.64 10.28 8.87
C LEU A 49 -0.23 11.37 9.50
N GLU A 50 0.09 12.63 9.19
CA GLU A 50 -0.78 13.74 9.60
C GLU A 50 -2.13 13.66 8.87
N PRO A 51 -3.19 14.31 9.37
CA PRO A 51 -4.43 14.43 8.63
C PRO A 51 -4.23 15.32 7.39
N GLY A 52 -4.56 14.82 6.20
CA GLY A 52 -4.29 15.55 4.97
C GLY A 52 -4.40 14.70 3.71
N MET A 53 -4.03 15.30 2.57
CA MET A 53 -3.90 14.59 1.30
C MET A 53 -2.47 14.05 1.20
N HIS A 54 -2.35 12.74 1.05
CA HIS A 54 -1.07 12.05 0.92
C HIS A 54 -0.97 11.37 -0.43
N ASN A 55 0.18 11.51 -1.08
CA ASN A 55 0.47 10.81 -2.32
C ASN A 55 1.26 9.54 -2.01
N VAL A 56 0.68 8.39 -2.36
CA VAL A 56 1.29 7.08 -2.14
C VAL A 56 1.67 6.46 -3.46
N LYS A 57 2.94 6.11 -3.61
CA LYS A 57 3.47 5.39 -4.78
C LYS A 57 4.06 4.08 -4.31
N ILE A 58 3.78 2.99 -5.00
CA ILE A 58 4.30 1.67 -4.68
C ILE A 58 4.92 1.08 -5.94
N PHE A 59 6.16 0.64 -5.83
CA PHE A 59 6.89 -0.05 -6.89
C PHE A 59 7.93 -0.98 -6.28
N PHE A 60 8.48 -1.90 -7.05
CA PHE A 60 9.61 -2.72 -6.62
C PHE A 60 10.68 -2.78 -7.70
N HIS A 61 11.90 -3.03 -7.24
CA HIS A 61 13.06 -3.22 -8.10
C HIS A 61 13.22 -4.71 -8.40
N TYR A 62 13.37 -5.06 -9.67
CA TYR A 62 13.66 -6.41 -10.10
C TYR A 62 14.70 -6.46 -11.21
N LEU A 63 15.84 -7.10 -10.93
CA LEU A 63 16.99 -7.29 -11.82
C LEU A 63 17.50 -5.99 -12.47
N PHE A 64 16.88 -5.57 -13.57
CA PHE A 64 17.25 -4.38 -14.37
C PHE A 64 16.14 -3.32 -14.45
N MET A 65 14.94 -3.62 -13.98
CA MET A 65 13.83 -2.67 -13.95
C MET A 65 13.65 -2.13 -12.53
N SER A 66 13.75 -0.81 -12.40
CA SER A 66 13.64 -0.10 -11.12
C SER A 66 12.21 0.26 -10.72
N THR A 67 11.26 0.16 -11.65
CA THR A 67 9.87 0.64 -11.45
C THR A 67 8.82 -0.42 -11.77
N CYS A 68 9.10 -1.70 -11.52
CA CYS A 68 8.12 -2.77 -11.73
C CYS A 68 6.92 -2.61 -10.79
N GLY A 69 5.74 -2.96 -11.30
CA GLY A 69 4.50 -2.88 -10.54
C GLY A 69 4.13 -1.47 -10.09
N PHE A 70 4.70 -0.43 -10.70
CA PHE A 70 4.44 0.95 -10.32
C PHE A 70 2.94 1.27 -10.33
N ASN A 71 2.45 1.77 -9.21
CA ASN A 71 1.12 2.35 -9.11
C ASN A 71 1.15 3.51 -8.10
N GLN A 72 0.28 4.50 -8.30
CA GLN A 72 0.15 5.68 -7.46
C GLN A 72 -1.31 5.97 -7.15
N MET A 73 -1.57 6.42 -5.92
CA MET A 73 -2.89 6.81 -5.48
C MET A 73 -2.79 7.98 -4.50
N ASN A 74 -3.74 8.90 -4.60
CA ASN A 74 -3.89 9.98 -3.62
C ASN A 74 -4.94 9.53 -2.60
N ILE A 75 -4.58 9.59 -1.32
CA ILE A 75 -5.47 9.21 -0.22
C ILE A 75 -5.65 10.41 0.69
N VAL A 76 -6.88 10.66 1.10
CA VAL A 76 -7.19 11.67 2.11
C VAL A 76 -7.27 10.98 3.47
N VAL A 77 -6.28 11.22 4.32
CA VAL A 77 -6.24 10.71 5.69
C VAL A 77 -7.06 11.63 6.59
N GLN A 78 -8.10 11.08 7.21
CA GLN A 78 -8.92 11.80 8.18
C GLN A 78 -8.27 11.81 9.58
N PRO A 79 -8.51 12.88 10.38
CA PRO A 79 -8.02 12.93 11.75
C PRO A 79 -8.62 11.80 12.60
N ASN A 80 -7.76 11.15 13.39
CA ASN A 80 -8.08 10.00 14.27
C ASN A 80 -8.64 8.78 13.51
N CYS A 81 -8.25 8.63 12.25
CA CYS A 81 -8.65 7.51 11.40
C CYS A 81 -7.42 6.87 10.73
N VAL A 82 -7.43 5.54 10.65
CA VAL A 82 -6.47 4.79 9.84
C VAL A 82 -7.13 4.35 8.55
N HIS A 83 -6.65 4.88 7.43
CA HIS A 83 -7.06 4.43 6.10
C HIS A 83 -6.35 3.12 5.76
N ARG A 84 -7.04 2.22 5.05
CA ARG A 84 -6.46 0.95 4.63
C ARG A 84 -6.40 0.90 3.11
N ILE A 85 -5.24 0.57 2.58
CA ILE A 85 -5.08 0.30 1.15
C ILE A 85 -4.44 -1.07 0.97
N LYS A 86 -4.81 -1.72 -0.11
CA LYS A 86 -4.24 -2.98 -0.54
C LYS A 86 -3.61 -2.80 -1.91
N TYR A 87 -2.34 -3.12 -1.99
CA TYR A 87 -1.58 -3.26 -3.21
C TYR A 87 -1.42 -4.75 -3.52
N GLU A 88 -1.84 -5.14 -4.72
CA GLU A 88 -1.76 -6.51 -5.18
C GLU A 88 -1.03 -6.60 -6.52
N MET A 89 0.02 -7.43 -6.57
CA MET A 89 0.68 -7.79 -7.82
C MET A 89 0.07 -9.04 -8.44
N GLY A 90 -0.28 -8.93 -9.72
CA GLY A 90 -0.76 -10.05 -10.53
C GLY A 90 0.35 -11.03 -10.94
N ILE A 91 -0.02 -12.03 -11.74
CA ILE A 91 0.91 -13.05 -12.28
C ILE A 91 1.99 -12.43 -13.17
N PHE A 92 1.63 -11.36 -13.90
CA PHE A 92 2.56 -10.67 -14.79
C PHE A 92 3.35 -9.60 -14.03
N MET A 93 4.65 -9.83 -13.81
CA MET A 93 5.54 -8.90 -13.09
C MET A 93 5.68 -7.52 -13.77
N PHE A 94 5.49 -7.47 -15.09
CA PHE A 94 5.54 -6.25 -15.89
C PHE A 94 4.22 -5.50 -15.95
N SER A 95 3.11 -6.07 -15.43
CA SER A 95 1.86 -5.34 -15.35
C SER A 95 1.90 -4.31 -14.22
N PRO A 96 1.14 -3.21 -14.33
CA PRO A 96 0.89 -2.34 -13.19
C PRO A 96 0.34 -3.15 -12.03
N GLY A 97 0.84 -2.93 -10.82
CA GLY A 97 0.21 -3.46 -9.63
C GLY A 97 -1.18 -2.83 -9.46
N THR A 98 -2.08 -3.50 -8.77
CA THR A 98 -3.41 -2.96 -8.49
C THR A 98 -3.43 -2.38 -7.08
N ILE A 99 -3.64 -1.06 -6.95
CA ILE A 99 -3.93 -0.42 -5.65
C ILE A 99 -5.44 -0.29 -5.51
N ARG A 100 -5.97 -0.70 -4.37
CA ARG A 100 -7.37 -0.51 -3.99
C ARG A 100 -7.46 0.00 -2.57
N GLU A 101 -8.36 0.94 -2.33
CA GLU A 101 -8.79 1.25 -0.97
C GLU A 101 -9.59 0.08 -0.42
N VAL A 102 -9.24 -0.38 0.77
CA VAL A 102 -10.01 -1.40 1.48
C VAL A 102 -10.97 -0.65 2.40
N PRO A 103 -12.26 -0.53 2.03
CA PRO A 103 -13.22 0.04 2.96
C PRO A 103 -13.23 -0.81 4.23
N PRO A 104 -13.47 -0.19 5.41
CA PRO A 104 -13.63 -0.95 6.65
C PRO A 104 -14.70 -2.04 6.42
N PRO A 105 -14.53 -3.25 6.99
CA PRO A 105 -15.43 -4.36 6.74
C PRO A 105 -16.87 -3.90 6.98
N TYR A 106 -17.72 -4.06 5.97
CA TYR A 106 -19.15 -3.73 6.02
C TYR A 106 -19.76 -4.51 7.18
N ARG A 107 -20.03 -3.83 8.31
CA ARG A 107 -20.81 -4.41 9.40
C ARG A 107 -22.28 -4.27 8.97
N PHE A 108 -22.83 -5.34 8.40
CA PHE A 108 -24.28 -5.48 8.33
C PHE A 108 -24.81 -5.42 9.76
N GLN A 109 -25.55 -4.35 10.08
CA GLN A 109 -26.38 -4.26 11.29
C GLN A 109 -27.71 -4.93 11.01
#